data_AF-A0A924M130-F1
#
_entry.id   AF-A0A924M130-F1
#
_cell.length_a   1.000
_cell.length_b   1.000
_cell.length_c   1.000
_cell.angle_alpha   90.00
_cell.angle_beta   90.00
_cell.angle_gamma   90.00
#
_symmetry.space_group_name_H-M   'P 1'
#
loop_
_entity.id
_entity.type
_entity.pdbx_description
1 polymer ?
#
loop_
_entity_poly.entity_id
_entity_poly.type
_entity_poly.pdbx_seq_one_letter_code
_entity_poly.pdbx_strand_id
1 'polypeptide(L)'
;MDYRKLSEQVEQLSNPQRSDIFVREFRTAVREGMFDAADLPERVAYPKVYSRRGGEGGTYNKDYKDMIFAPTADFEAWFSDVNEQLEQNKRRPRLKPSFDAYVKGDLSFEEAAQRTRERMRASQAKGQKLGSGRAKATAGTGKVGRPKKTK
;
A
#
# COMPACT_ATOMS: atom_id res chain seq x y z
N MET A 1 -8.21 -37.22 -6.36
CA MET A 1 -8.09 -35.78 -6.07
C MET A 1 -6.62 -35.49 -6.04
N ASP A 2 -6.14 -34.74 -7.03
CA ASP A 2 -4.74 -34.34 -7.07
C ASP A 2 -4.58 -33.11 -6.18
N TYR A 3 -3.65 -33.18 -5.23
CA TYR A 3 -3.32 -32.03 -4.39
C TYR A 3 -2.14 -31.30 -5.03
N ARG A 4 -2.15 -29.97 -4.96
CA ARG A 4 -1.06 -29.12 -5.44
C ARG A 4 -0.47 -28.36 -4.26
N LYS A 5 0.85 -28.12 -4.30
CA LYS A 5 1.49 -27.23 -3.33
C LYS A 5 1.29 -25.77 -3.72
N LEU A 6 1.20 -24.89 -2.73
CA LEU A 6 1.13 -23.45 -2.95
C LEU A 6 2.42 -22.93 -3.60
N SER A 7 3.57 -23.50 -3.23
CA SER A 7 4.86 -23.24 -3.87
C SER A 7 4.85 -23.50 -5.39
N GLU A 8 4.34 -24.65 -5.82
CA GLU A 8 4.20 -24.99 -7.25
C GLU A 8 3.28 -24.01 -7.99
N GLN A 9 2.21 -23.55 -7.33
CA GLN A 9 1.32 -22.56 -7.93
C GLN A 9 1.98 -21.17 -8.05
N VAL A 10 2.78 -20.79 -7.06
CA VAL A 10 3.52 -19.52 -7.07
C VAL A 10 4.50 -19.45 -8.24
N GLU A 11 5.10 -20.56 -8.63
CA GLU A 11 5.99 -20.63 -9.79
C GLU A 11 5.27 -20.37 -11.13
N GLN A 12 3.95 -20.57 -11.18
CA GLN A 12 3.12 -20.33 -12.37
C GLN A 12 2.67 -18.86 -12.50
N LEU A 13 3.01 -18.00 -11.53
CA LEU A 13 2.69 -16.58 -11.63
C LEU A 13 3.46 -15.92 -12.77
N SER A 14 2.76 -15.12 -13.57
CA SER A 14 3.36 -14.28 -14.63
C SER A 14 4.42 -13.32 -14.07
N ASN A 15 4.21 -12.85 -12.82
CA ASN A 15 5.10 -11.95 -12.12
C ASN A 15 5.51 -12.53 -10.75
N PRO A 16 6.62 -13.29 -10.70
CA PRO A 16 7.10 -13.94 -9.47
C PRO A 16 7.42 -12.95 -8.33
N GLN A 17 7.76 -11.68 -8.65
CA GLN A 17 8.04 -10.64 -7.66
C GLN A 17 6.80 -10.17 -6.88
N ARG A 18 5.61 -10.66 -7.24
CA ARG A 18 4.33 -10.39 -6.56
C ARG A 18 3.75 -11.61 -5.85
N SER A 19 4.54 -12.67 -5.75
CA SER A 19 4.21 -13.89 -5.02
C SER A 19 3.71 -13.64 -3.60
N ASP A 20 4.19 -12.60 -2.91
CA ASP A 20 3.71 -12.26 -1.56
C ASP A 20 2.27 -11.76 -1.52
N ILE A 21 1.84 -11.02 -2.55
CA ILE A 21 0.46 -10.54 -2.67
C ILE A 21 -0.42 -11.76 -2.95
N PHE A 22 -0.04 -12.59 -3.93
CA PHE A 22 -0.75 -13.82 -4.25
C PHE A 22 -0.95 -14.72 -3.02
N VAL A 23 0.13 -15.02 -2.28
CA VAL A 23 0.08 -15.87 -1.07
C VAL A 23 -0.82 -15.25 0.00
N ARG A 24 -0.84 -13.92 0.13
CA ARG A 24 -1.74 -13.25 1.06
C ARG A 24 -3.20 -13.40 0.63
N GLU A 25 -3.52 -13.13 -0.63
CA GLU A 25 -4.89 -13.27 -1.16
C GLU A 25 -5.36 -14.73 -1.07
N PHE A 26 -4.51 -15.70 -1.41
CA PHE A 26 -4.81 -17.12 -1.26
C PHE A 26 -5.18 -17.48 0.18
N ARG A 27 -4.39 -17.05 1.16
CA ARG A 27 -4.67 -17.31 2.59
C ARG A 27 -5.94 -16.60 3.08
N THR A 28 -6.29 -15.45 2.50
CA THR A 28 -7.57 -14.79 2.75
C THR A 28 -8.71 -15.64 2.19
N ALA A 29 -8.61 -16.10 0.95
CA ALA A 29 -9.62 -16.95 0.31
C ALA A 29 -9.85 -18.28 1.08
N VAL A 30 -8.77 -18.92 1.56
CA VAL A 30 -8.86 -20.10 2.44
C VAL A 30 -9.56 -19.75 3.76
N ARG A 31 -9.23 -18.59 4.37
CA ARG A 31 -9.89 -18.15 5.61
C ARG A 31 -11.38 -17.88 5.41
N GLU A 32 -11.76 -17.37 4.25
CA GLU A 32 -13.16 -17.11 3.89
C GLU A 32 -13.91 -18.38 3.45
N GLY A 33 -13.22 -19.53 3.39
CA GLY A 33 -13.81 -20.82 3.02
C GLY A 33 -14.06 -20.98 1.53
N MET A 34 -13.40 -20.19 0.68
CA MET A 34 -13.49 -20.33 -0.78
C MET A 34 -12.77 -21.59 -1.27
N PHE A 35 -11.68 -21.98 -0.59
CA PHE A 35 -10.86 -23.13 -0.93
C PHE A 35 -10.44 -23.90 0.32
N ASP A 36 -10.41 -25.22 0.21
CA ASP A 36 -9.85 -26.08 1.24
C ASP A 36 -8.33 -26.21 1.08
N ALA A 37 -7.60 -25.87 2.13
CA ALA A 37 -6.14 -25.99 2.17
C ALA A 37 -5.66 -26.41 3.56
N ALA A 38 -4.51 -27.09 3.60
CA ALA A 38 -3.84 -27.51 4.83
C ALA A 38 -2.40 -26.97 4.88
N ASP A 39 -1.96 -26.54 6.06
CA ASP A 39 -0.58 -26.15 6.32
C ASP A 39 0.35 -27.37 6.23
N LEU A 40 1.50 -27.20 5.58
CA LEU A 40 2.63 -28.12 5.69
C LEU A 40 3.62 -27.65 6.76
N PRO A 41 4.39 -28.56 7.38
CA PRO A 41 5.47 -28.20 8.29
C PRO A 41 6.65 -27.54 7.57
N GLU A 42 6.77 -27.75 6.26
CA GLU A 42 7.80 -27.20 5.40
C GLU A 42 7.66 -25.68 5.24
N ARG A 43 8.80 -24.99 5.17
CA ARG A 43 8.87 -23.55 4.88
C ARG A 43 9.64 -23.35 3.59
N VAL A 44 9.05 -22.58 2.68
CA VAL A 44 9.61 -22.31 1.35
C VAL A 44 9.87 -20.81 1.22
N ALA A 45 11.01 -20.48 0.60
CA ALA A 45 11.34 -19.11 0.23
C ALA A 45 10.67 -18.77 -1.11
N TYR A 46 9.72 -17.83 -1.10
CA TYR A 46 9.05 -17.43 -2.34
C TYR A 46 9.92 -16.51 -3.21
N PRO A 47 9.65 -16.42 -4.53
CA PRO A 47 10.50 -15.69 -5.49
C PRO A 47 10.63 -14.18 -5.24
N LYS A 48 9.77 -13.58 -4.41
CA LYS A 48 9.85 -12.14 -4.13
C LYS A 48 11.10 -11.80 -3.32
N VAL A 49 11.87 -10.88 -3.89
CA VAL A 49 13.08 -10.33 -3.30
C VAL A 49 12.77 -8.98 -2.65
N TYR A 50 13.05 -8.86 -1.36
CA TYR A 50 12.83 -7.62 -0.59
C TYR A 50 14.14 -6.85 -0.41
N SER A 51 14.07 -5.52 -0.48
CA SER A 51 15.19 -4.63 -0.15
C SER A 51 15.28 -4.40 1.36
N ARG A 52 16.46 -4.55 1.95
CA ARG A 52 16.69 -4.13 3.34
C ARG A 52 16.69 -2.61 3.46
N ARG A 53 16.12 -2.08 4.54
CA ARG A 53 16.09 -0.63 4.81
C ARG A 53 17.22 -0.24 5.75
N GLY A 54 18.15 0.57 5.26
CA GLY A 54 19.27 1.16 6.02
C GLY A 54 20.52 0.28 6.08
N GLY A 55 21.61 0.73 5.43
CA GLY A 55 22.97 0.16 5.49
C GLY A 55 23.24 -1.02 4.56
N GLU A 56 24.20 -0.83 3.62
CA GLU A 56 24.70 -1.78 2.59
C GLU A 56 23.64 -2.63 1.86
N GLY A 57 22.85 -2.00 0.98
CA GLY A 57 22.35 -2.57 -0.29
C GLY A 57 21.78 -4.00 -0.37
N GLY A 58 21.46 -4.65 0.74
CA GLY A 58 21.18 -6.08 0.77
C GLY A 58 19.75 -6.41 0.38
N THR A 59 19.59 -7.53 -0.31
CA THR A 59 18.29 -8.15 -0.57
C THR A 59 18.07 -9.36 0.33
N TYR A 60 16.82 -9.69 0.61
CA TYR A 60 16.47 -10.93 1.31
C TYR A 60 15.16 -11.49 0.78
N ASN A 61 15.02 -12.82 0.88
CA ASN A 61 13.76 -13.49 0.64
C ASN A 61 13.09 -13.79 1.97
N LYS A 62 11.77 -13.95 1.96
CA LYS A 62 11.01 -14.26 3.16
C LYS A 62 10.46 -15.68 3.05
N ASP A 63 10.67 -16.46 4.09
CA ASP A 63 10.16 -17.82 4.17
C ASP A 63 8.74 -17.83 4.73
N TYR A 64 7.89 -18.64 4.10
CA TYR A 64 6.52 -18.84 4.50
C TYR A 64 6.26 -20.33 4.66
N LYS A 65 5.32 -20.69 5.56
CA LYS A 65 4.78 -22.06 5.57
C LYS A 65 4.15 -22.37 4.22
N ASP A 66 4.52 -23.51 3.66
CA ASP A 66 3.87 -24.03 2.46
C ASP A 66 2.48 -24.58 2.83
N MET A 67 1.61 -24.68 1.82
CA MET A 67 0.25 -25.20 1.98
C MET A 67 -0.06 -26.17 0.84
N ILE A 68 -0.87 -27.17 1.11
CA ILE A 68 -1.47 -28.03 0.07
C ILE A 68 -2.94 -27.68 -0.08
N PHE A 69 -3.45 -27.75 -1.30
CA PHE A 69 -4.85 -27.51 -1.61
C PHE A 69 -5.30 -28.38 -2.77
N ALA A 70 -6.61 -28.53 -2.93
CA ALA A 70 -7.19 -29.19 -4.10
C ALA A 70 -7.49 -28.13 -5.18
N PRO A 71 -6.84 -28.18 -6.36
CA PRO A 71 -7.12 -27.26 -7.45
C PRO A 71 -8.47 -27.63 -8.08
N THR A 72 -9.50 -26.83 -7.76
CA THR A 72 -10.82 -26.91 -8.37
C THR A 72 -10.90 -26.01 -9.61
N ALA A 73 -11.96 -26.15 -10.42
CA ALA A 73 -12.18 -25.24 -11.55
C ALA A 73 -12.36 -23.78 -11.08
N ASP A 74 -13.02 -23.57 -9.95
CA ASP A 74 -13.20 -22.24 -9.34
C ASP A 74 -11.86 -21.65 -8.91
N PHE A 75 -10.95 -22.49 -8.39
CA PHE A 75 -9.60 -22.08 -8.05
C PHE A 75 -8.81 -21.65 -9.30
N GLU A 76 -8.85 -22.42 -10.39
CA GLU A 76 -8.10 -22.09 -11.61
C GLU A 76 -8.62 -20.78 -12.25
N ALA A 77 -9.94 -20.56 -12.24
CA ALA A 77 -10.54 -19.31 -12.68
C ALA A 77 -10.10 -18.13 -11.79
N TRP A 78 -10.18 -18.29 -10.47
CA TRP A 78 -9.72 -17.29 -9.51
C TRP A 78 -8.21 -17.00 -9.66
N PHE A 79 -7.40 -18.03 -9.87
CA PHE A 79 -5.96 -17.90 -10.07
C PHE A 79 -5.67 -17.09 -11.34
N SER A 80 -6.35 -17.39 -12.45
CA SER A 80 -6.21 -16.65 -13.70
C SER A 80 -6.52 -15.16 -13.51
N ASP A 81 -7.64 -14.83 -12.86
CA ASP A 81 -8.05 -13.46 -12.58
C ASP A 81 -7.03 -12.72 -11.70
N VAL A 82 -6.56 -13.37 -10.63
CA VAL A 82 -5.55 -12.79 -9.74
C VAL A 82 -4.22 -12.62 -10.47
N ASN A 83 -3.80 -13.59 -11.28
CA ASN A 83 -2.56 -13.53 -12.04
C ASN A 83 -2.58 -12.34 -13.02
N GLU A 84 -3.69 -12.15 -13.74
CA GLU A 84 -3.89 -11.00 -14.64
C GLU A 84 -3.86 -9.68 -13.86
N GLN A 85 -4.57 -9.57 -12.73
CA GLN A 85 -4.57 -8.36 -11.91
C GLN A 85 -3.17 -8.03 -11.36
N LEU A 86 -2.40 -9.04 -10.96
CA LEU A 86 -1.03 -8.89 -10.51
C LEU A 86 -0.11 -8.43 -11.64
N GLU A 87 -0.41 -8.80 -12.88
CA GLU A 87 0.31 -8.33 -14.06
C GLU A 87 -0.06 -6.89 -14.43
N GLN A 88 -1.36 -6.57 -14.44
CA GLN A 88 -1.91 -5.27 -14.83
C GLN A 88 -1.60 -4.15 -13.83
N ASN A 89 -1.38 -4.46 -12.54
CA ASN A 89 -0.95 -3.45 -11.56
C ASN A 89 0.49 -2.94 -11.78
N LYS A 90 1.07 -3.08 -12.99
CA LYS A 90 2.07 -2.12 -13.47
C LYS A 90 1.42 -0.75 -13.36
N ARG A 91 1.86 0.05 -12.37
CA ARG A 91 1.42 1.45 -12.23
C ARG A 91 1.55 2.09 -13.60
N ARG A 92 0.42 2.38 -14.26
CA ARG A 92 0.44 3.23 -15.45
C ARG A 92 1.24 4.47 -15.06
N PRO A 93 2.27 4.85 -15.82
CA PRO A 93 3.08 6.01 -15.48
C PRO A 93 2.12 7.18 -15.31
N ARG A 94 1.98 7.64 -14.07
CA ARG A 94 1.09 8.75 -13.76
C ARG A 94 1.68 9.94 -14.49
N LEU A 95 0.99 10.46 -15.51
CA LEU A 95 1.46 11.64 -16.24
C LEU A 95 1.74 12.73 -15.21
N LYS A 96 2.98 13.19 -15.18
CA LYS A 96 3.37 14.26 -14.26
C LYS A 96 2.66 15.54 -14.73
N PRO A 97 1.98 16.27 -13.84
CA PRO A 97 1.47 17.60 -14.15
C PRO A 97 2.64 18.46 -14.65
N SER A 98 2.62 18.79 -15.95
CA SER A 98 3.61 19.64 -16.61
C SER A 98 2.87 20.57 -17.55
N PHE A 99 3.48 21.72 -17.87
CA PHE A 99 2.89 22.69 -18.78
C PHE A 99 2.52 22.07 -20.13
N ASP A 100 3.45 21.30 -20.71
CA ASP A 100 3.27 20.61 -21.99
C ASP A 100 2.12 19.58 -21.96
N ALA A 101 1.94 18.86 -20.84
CA ALA A 101 0.83 17.90 -20.68
C ALA A 101 -0.55 18.57 -20.61
N TYR A 102 -0.63 19.80 -20.11
CA TYR A 102 -1.88 20.59 -20.14
C TYR A 102 -2.13 21.19 -21.52
N VAL A 103 -1.08 21.66 -22.21
CA VAL A 103 -1.19 22.23 -23.56
C VAL A 103 -1.58 21.18 -24.59
N LYS A 104 -1.07 19.95 -24.46
CA LYS A 104 -1.41 18.81 -25.33
C LYS A 104 -2.78 18.21 -25.06
N GLY A 105 -3.46 18.62 -23.99
CA GLY A 105 -4.76 18.08 -23.59
C GLY A 105 -4.70 16.72 -22.90
N ASP A 106 -3.50 16.21 -22.58
CA ASP A 106 -3.31 14.94 -21.87
C ASP A 106 -3.77 15.03 -20.39
N LEU A 107 -3.88 16.25 -19.85
CA LEU A 107 -4.40 16.55 -18.53
C LEU A 107 -5.42 17.69 -18.60
N SER A 108 -6.54 17.56 -17.88
CA SER A 108 -7.53 18.63 -17.74
C SER A 108 -7.02 19.74 -16.83
N PHE A 109 -6.83 20.94 -17.39
CA PHE A 109 -6.44 22.13 -16.61
C PHE A 109 -7.56 22.58 -15.66
N GLU A 110 -8.81 22.48 -16.08
CA GLU A 110 -9.97 22.95 -15.30
C GLU A 110 -10.13 22.15 -14.01
N GLU A 111 -10.08 20.81 -14.09
CA GLU A 111 -10.16 19.93 -12.93
C GLU A 111 -8.96 20.15 -11.99
N ALA A 112 -7.76 20.32 -12.56
CA ALA A 112 -6.56 20.61 -11.78
C ALA A 112 -6.65 21.97 -11.06
N ALA A 113 -7.24 22.98 -11.70
CA ALA A 113 -7.44 24.30 -11.12
C ALA A 113 -8.47 24.27 -9.98
N GLN A 114 -9.60 23.56 -10.15
CA GLN A 114 -10.62 23.42 -9.11
C GLN A 114 -10.05 22.73 -7.86
N ARG A 115 -9.36 21.59 -8.05
CA ARG A 115 -8.69 20.88 -6.96
C ARG A 115 -7.64 21.74 -6.26
N THR A 116 -6.93 22.57 -7.01
CA THR A 116 -5.94 23.51 -6.44
C THR A 116 -6.62 24.58 -5.59
N ARG A 117 -7.73 25.16 -6.05
CA ARG A 117 -8.52 26.14 -5.28
C ARG A 117 -9.03 25.54 -3.97
N GLU A 118 -9.57 24.33 -3.99
CA GLU A 118 -10.02 23.63 -2.79
C GLU A 118 -8.87 23.41 -1.80
N ARG A 119 -7.72 22.95 -2.29
CA ARG A 119 -6.53 22.76 -1.46
C ARG A 119 -6.03 24.07 -0.85
N MET A 120 -6.04 25.17 -1.61
CA MET A 120 -5.66 26.49 -1.12
C MET A 120 -6.64 26.97 -0.04
N ARG A 121 -7.95 26.82 -0.24
CA ARG A 121 -8.97 27.15 0.77
C ARG A 121 -8.78 26.33 2.05
N ALA A 122 -8.57 25.02 1.93
CA ALA A 122 -8.35 24.14 3.07
C ALA A 122 -7.07 24.52 3.84
N SER A 123 -5.99 24.86 3.13
CA SER A 123 -4.75 25.32 3.74
C SER A 123 -4.92 26.65 4.46
N GLN A 124 -5.63 27.60 3.84
CA GLN A 124 -5.92 28.91 4.43
C GLN A 124 -6.79 28.78 5.69
N ALA A 125 -7.87 27.99 5.63
CA ALA A 125 -8.74 27.73 6.77
C ALA A 125 -7.97 27.06 7.92
N LYS A 126 -7.10 26.10 7.61
CA LYS A 126 -6.20 25.47 8.60
C LYS A 126 -5.25 26.51 9.22
N GLY A 127 -4.65 27.38 8.41
CA GLY A 127 -3.77 28.46 8.87
C GLY A 127 -4.49 29.45 9.81
N GLN A 128 -5.69 29.88 9.45
CA GLN A 128 -6.51 30.77 10.29
C GLN A 128 -6.89 30.11 11.62
N LYS A 129 -7.32 28.84 11.58
CA LYS A 129 -7.64 28.07 12.79
C LYS A 129 -6.44 27.95 13.73
N LEU A 130 -5.26 27.64 13.19
CA LEU A 130 -4.01 27.59 13.96
C LEU A 130 -3.61 28.96 14.51
N GLY A 131 -3.76 30.04 13.74
CA GLY A 131 -3.50 31.41 14.17
C GLY A 131 -4.40 31.86 15.31
N SER A 132 -5.72 31.63 15.20
CA SER A 132 -6.68 31.92 16.27
C SER A 132 -6.45 31.09 17.53
N GLY A 133 -6.00 29.83 17.37
CA GLY A 133 -5.64 28.95 18.49
C GLY A 133 -4.43 29.48 19.27
N ARG A 134 -3.43 30.01 18.56
CA ARG A 134 -2.24 30.64 19.18
C ARG A 134 -2.57 31.97 19.84
N ALA A 135 -3.39 32.81 19.21
CA ALA A 135 -3.81 34.10 19.78
C ALA A 135 -4.62 33.93 21.09
N LYS A 136 -5.46 32.89 21.20
CA LYS A 136 -6.15 32.53 22.44
C LYS A 136 -5.21 31.99 23.52
N ALA A 137 -4.17 31.24 23.15
CA ALA A 137 -3.17 30.75 24.10
C ALA A 137 -2.33 31.88 24.72
N THR A 138 -2.03 32.94 23.96
CA THR A 138 -1.31 34.14 24.46
C THR A 138 -2.20 35.09 25.26
N ALA A 139 -3.51 35.14 25.00
CA ALA A 139 -4.45 35.96 25.78
C ALA A 139 -4.74 35.37 27.18
N GLY A 140 -4.55 34.06 27.37
CA GLY A 140 -4.74 33.36 28.66
C GLY A 140 -3.55 33.42 29.63
N THR A 141 -2.42 34.03 29.23
CA THR A 141 -1.20 34.16 30.08
C THR A 141 -0.95 35.58 30.57
N GLY A 142 -1.99 36.42 30.59
CA GLY A 142 -1.98 37.68 31.32
C GLY A 142 -2.03 37.45 32.84
N LYS A 143 -0.90 37.74 33.51
CA LYS A 143 -0.69 37.83 34.97
C LYS A 143 -0.82 36.53 35.79
N VAL A 144 0.31 35.85 35.96
CA VAL A 144 0.71 35.38 37.30
C VAL A 144 2.15 35.86 37.53
N GLY A 145 2.29 36.95 38.28
CA GLY A 145 3.57 37.47 38.70
C GLY A 145 4.30 36.42 39.55
N ARG A 146 5.50 36.03 39.11
CA ARG A 146 6.42 35.19 39.88
C ARG A 146 6.93 36.02 41.07
N PRO A 147 6.70 35.64 42.34
CA PRO A 147 7.29 36.36 43.46
C PRO A 147 8.82 36.19 43.43
N LYS A 148 9.55 37.31 43.42
CA LYS A 148 11.00 37.34 43.63
C LYS A 148 11.27 36.85 45.05
N LYS A 149 12.02 35.75 45.20
CA LYS A 149 12.66 35.40 46.48
C LYS A 149 13.71 36.47 46.80
N THR A 150 13.49 37.22 47.87
CA THR A 150 14.53 38.02 48.52
C THR A 150 15.48 37.10 49.28
N LYS A 151 16.77 37.45 49.24
CA LYS A 151 17.88 36.77 49.89
C LYS A 151 18.04 37.26 51.32
#